data_AF-A0A1M4NFE7-F1
#
_entry.id   AF-A0A1M4NFE7-F1
#
_cell.length_a   1.000
_cell.length_b   1.000
_cell.length_c   1.000
_cell.angle_alpha   90.00
_cell.angle_beta   90.00
_cell.angle_gamma   90.00
#
_symmetry.space_group_name_H-M   'P 1'
#
loop_
_entity.id
_entity.type
_entity.pdbx_description
1 polymer ?
#
loop_
_entity_poly.entity_id
_entity_poly.type
_entity_poly.pdbx_seq_one_letter_code
_entity_poly.pdbx_strand_id
1 'polypeptide(L)'
;MCGLIQTKYEEKEKQAKKLDNETLAQRAKESQSEKTSVRNAVTTIYERNAYVSEYAKRRANGICQLCEREAPFKNKDGELYLETHHVEWLSKGGTDTLDNTVALCPNCHRKMHVLDLEEDKSKLKLVAAFL
;
A
#
# COMPACT_ATOMS: atom_id res chain seq x y z
N MET A 1 -11.95 8.70 0.95
CA MET A 1 -12.72 8.29 2.15
C MET A 1 -13.10 9.55 2.93
N CYS A 2 -14.33 9.66 3.46
CA CYS A 2 -14.76 10.87 4.20
C CYS A 2 -13.95 11.02 5.51
N GLY A 3 -13.23 12.13 5.66
CA GLY A 3 -12.25 12.34 6.75
C GLY A 3 -12.82 12.19 8.17
N LEU A 4 -14.10 12.54 8.37
CA LEU A 4 -14.77 12.44 9.68
C LEU A 4 -15.04 10.99 10.16
N ILE A 5 -15.09 10.03 9.24
CA ILE A 5 -15.30 8.62 9.58
C ILE A 5 -13.97 8.00 10.00
N GLN A 6 -12.92 8.36 9.25
CA GLN A 6 -11.57 7.91 9.51
C GLN A 6 -11.10 8.34 10.91
N THR A 7 -11.35 9.60 11.29
CA THR A 7 -11.00 10.09 12.64
C THR A 7 -11.72 9.34 13.77
N LYS A 8 -13.03 9.09 13.66
CA LYS A 8 -13.78 8.33 14.67
C LYS A 8 -13.32 6.88 14.79
N TYR A 9 -12.95 6.25 13.68
CA TYR A 9 -12.39 4.90 13.70
C TYR A 9 -11.01 4.89 14.37
N GLU A 10 -10.13 5.82 14.00
CA GLU A 10 -8.78 5.96 14.57
C GLU A 10 -8.82 6.20 16.10
N GLU A 11 -9.78 6.99 16.60
CA GLU A 11 -10.00 7.18 18.03
C GLU A 11 -10.37 5.86 18.74
N LYS A 12 -11.33 5.11 18.18
CA LYS A 12 -11.72 3.81 18.71
C LYS A 12 -10.58 2.79 18.64
N GLU A 13 -9.79 2.82 17.56
CA GLU A 13 -8.62 1.97 17.40
C GLU A 13 -7.56 2.27 18.48
N LYS A 14 -7.29 3.55 18.74
CA LYS A 14 -6.38 3.97 19.84
C LYS A 14 -6.86 3.49 21.21
N GLN A 15 -8.17 3.51 21.45
CA GLN A 15 -8.74 2.98 22.68
C GLN A 15 -8.59 1.45 22.75
N ALA A 16 -8.90 0.75 21.66
CA ALA A 16 -8.79 -0.70 21.57
C ALA A 16 -7.36 -1.20 21.82
N LYS A 17 -6.35 -0.51 21.28
CA LYS A 17 -4.92 -0.83 21.49
C LYS A 17 -4.45 -0.76 22.95
N LYS A 18 -5.20 -0.08 23.82
CA LYS A 18 -4.89 0.02 25.26
C LYS A 18 -5.51 -1.09 26.09
N LEU A 19 -6.40 -1.89 25.51
CA LEU A 19 -7.07 -3.00 26.21
C LEU A 19 -6.20 -4.25 26.15
N ASP A 20 -6.29 -5.07 27.18
CA ASP A 20 -5.77 -6.43 27.14
C ASP A 20 -6.63 -7.32 26.23
N ASN A 21 -6.09 -8.49 25.87
CA ASN A 21 -6.74 -9.39 24.92
C ASN A 21 -8.10 -9.92 25.40
N GLU A 22 -8.27 -10.13 26.71
CA GLU A 22 -9.51 -10.65 27.27
C GLU A 22 -10.61 -9.58 27.19
N THR A 23 -10.32 -8.38 27.68
CA THR A 23 -11.24 -7.23 27.62
C THR A 23 -11.56 -6.85 26.17
N LEU A 24 -10.58 -6.88 25.27
CA LEU A 24 -10.78 -6.58 23.85
C LEU A 24 -11.70 -7.62 23.18
N ALA A 25 -11.48 -8.91 23.44
CA ALA A 25 -12.31 -9.98 22.91
C ALA A 25 -13.74 -9.91 23.44
N GLN A 26 -13.93 -9.59 24.73
CA GLN A 26 -15.26 -9.38 25.29
C GLN A 26 -15.99 -8.22 24.60
N ARG A 27 -15.36 -7.05 24.50
CA ARG A 27 -15.97 -5.89 23.81
C ARG A 27 -16.25 -6.17 22.33
N ALA A 28 -15.40 -6.94 21.66
CA ALA A 28 -15.62 -7.32 20.27
C ALA A 28 -16.89 -8.19 20.13
N LYS A 29 -17.14 -9.11 21.07
CA LYS A 29 -18.38 -9.92 21.09
C LYS A 29 -19.61 -9.08 21.39
N GLU A 30 -19.55 -8.19 22.38
CA GLU A 30 -20.66 -7.33 22.77
C GLU A 30 -21.05 -6.31 21.69
N SER A 31 -20.11 -5.93 20.82
CA SER A 31 -20.32 -4.96 19.74
C SER A 31 -20.63 -5.58 18.38
N GLN A 32 -20.88 -6.89 18.32
CA GLN A 32 -21.29 -7.56 17.08
C GLN A 32 -22.65 -7.05 16.63
N SER A 33 -22.74 -6.71 15.35
CA SER A 33 -23.98 -6.35 14.67
C SER A 33 -24.12 -7.24 13.44
N GLU A 34 -25.27 -7.88 13.28
CA GLU A 34 -25.59 -8.70 12.09
C GLU A 34 -25.63 -7.86 10.80
N LYS A 35 -25.83 -6.54 10.93
CA LYS A 35 -25.88 -5.60 9.80
C LYS A 35 -24.71 -4.64 9.85
N THR A 36 -23.85 -4.68 8.84
CA THR A 36 -22.80 -3.69 8.63
C THR A 36 -23.42 -2.38 8.15
N SER A 37 -23.07 -1.25 8.78
CA SER A 37 -23.51 0.06 8.29
C SER A 37 -22.83 0.36 6.95
N VAL A 38 -23.63 0.61 5.90
CA VAL A 38 -23.13 0.96 4.57
C VAL A 38 -23.15 2.48 4.40
N ARG A 39 -22.10 3.03 3.79
CA ARG A 39 -22.02 4.45 3.40
C ARG A 39 -21.36 4.57 2.03
N ASN A 40 -21.87 5.48 1.22
CA ASN A 40 -21.26 5.81 -0.07
C ASN A 40 -20.09 6.77 0.13
N ALA A 41 -19.02 6.59 -0.64
CA ALA A 41 -17.86 7.46 -0.63
C ALA A 41 -17.48 7.85 -2.07
N VAL A 42 -17.28 9.15 -2.30
CA VAL A 42 -16.68 9.66 -3.53
C VAL A 42 -15.17 9.70 -3.33
N THR A 43 -14.41 9.19 -4.31
CA THR A 43 -12.94 9.15 -4.26
C THR A 43 -12.36 9.58 -5.59
N THR A 44 -11.33 10.41 -5.56
CA THR A 44 -10.54 10.75 -6.74
C THR A 44 -9.61 9.60 -7.08
N ILE A 45 -9.65 9.13 -8.32
CA ILE A 45 -8.78 8.08 -8.85
C ILE A 45 -7.90 8.71 -9.92
N TYR A 46 -6.60 8.45 -9.84
CA TYR A 46 -5.65 8.83 -10.88
C TYR A 46 -5.52 7.67 -11.86
N GLU A 47 -5.73 7.94 -13.14
CA GLU A 47 -5.47 6.98 -14.21
C GLU A 47 -3.97 6.66 -14.25
N ARG A 48 -3.63 5.38 -14.33
CA ARG A 48 -2.25 4.89 -14.39
C ARG A 48 -1.96 4.32 -15.77
N ASN A 49 -0.78 4.61 -16.27
CA ASN A 49 -0.25 4.12 -17.51
C ASN A 49 0.13 2.64 -17.37
N ALA A 50 -0.65 1.77 -18.01
CA ALA A 50 -0.44 0.33 -17.96
C ALA A 50 0.95 -0.08 -18.51
N TYR A 51 1.51 0.67 -19.48
CA TYR A 51 2.82 0.39 -20.05
C TYR A 51 3.95 0.69 -19.06
N VAL A 52 3.85 1.79 -18.31
CA VAL A 52 4.81 2.14 -17.24
C VAL A 52 4.77 1.07 -16.15
N SER A 53 3.56 0.67 -15.76
CA SER A 53 3.36 -0.35 -14.73
C SER A 53 3.96 -1.70 -15.13
N GLU A 54 3.63 -2.19 -16.32
CA GLU A 54 4.12 -3.47 -16.82
C GLU A 54 5.63 -3.46 -17.02
N TYR A 55 6.18 -2.38 -17.59
CA TYR A 55 7.62 -2.24 -17.76
C TYR A 55 8.36 -2.30 -16.41
N ALA A 56 7.88 -1.58 -15.39
CA ALA A 56 8.50 -1.59 -14.07
C ALA A 56 8.54 -2.99 -13.45
N LYS A 57 7.46 -3.78 -13.60
CA LYS A 57 7.41 -5.17 -13.13
C LYS A 57 8.39 -6.07 -13.87
N ARG A 58 8.47 -5.96 -15.20
CA ARG A 58 9.42 -6.74 -16.02
C ARG A 58 10.87 -6.39 -15.69
N ARG A 59 11.18 -5.09 -15.57
CA ARG A 59 12.52 -4.60 -15.18
C ARG A 59 12.96 -5.17 -13.85
N ALA A 60 12.05 -5.33 -12.90
CA ALA A 60 12.34 -5.89 -11.59
C ALA A 60 12.59 -7.41 -11.61
N ASN A 61 12.23 -8.11 -12.70
CA ASN A 61 12.48 -9.55 -12.89
C ASN A 61 12.06 -10.41 -11.68
N GLY A 62 10.90 -10.12 -11.10
CA GLY A 62 10.38 -10.86 -9.95
C GLY A 62 11.08 -10.57 -8.62
N ILE A 63 12.04 -9.65 -8.56
CA ILE A 63 12.75 -9.23 -7.35
C ILE A 63 12.23 -7.87 -6.88
N CYS A 64 11.87 -7.77 -5.60
CA CYS A 64 11.46 -6.51 -4.99
C CYS A 64 12.59 -5.48 -5.03
N GLN A 65 12.32 -4.30 -5.59
CA GLN A 65 13.32 -3.24 -5.76
C GLN A 65 13.68 -2.50 -4.45
N LEU A 66 13.00 -2.81 -3.33
CA LEU A 66 13.35 -2.28 -2.01
C LEU A 66 14.14 -3.28 -1.15
N CYS A 67 13.56 -4.45 -0.90
CA CYS A 67 14.15 -5.45 0.00
C CYS A 67 15.00 -6.51 -0.71
N GLU A 68 15.08 -6.47 -2.04
CA GLU A 68 15.93 -7.35 -2.87
C GLU A 68 15.60 -8.85 -2.73
N ARG A 69 14.39 -9.18 -2.25
CA ARG A 69 13.89 -10.54 -2.18
C ARG A 69 12.97 -10.85 -3.35
N GLU A 70 12.90 -12.11 -3.74
CA GLU A 70 11.93 -12.60 -4.70
C GLU A 70 10.49 -12.33 -4.26
N ALA A 71 9.60 -12.17 -5.24
CA ALA A 71 8.17 -12.03 -5.00
C ALA A 71 7.65 -13.16 -4.10
N PRO A 72 6.81 -12.84 -3.10
CA PRO A 72 6.43 -13.81 -2.08
C PRO A 72 5.46 -14.91 -2.57
N PHE A 73 4.82 -14.70 -3.72
CA PHE A 73 3.91 -15.65 -4.34
C PHE A 73 3.72 -15.34 -5.83
N LYS A 74 3.00 -16.22 -6.53
CA LYS A 74 2.61 -16.05 -7.94
C LYS A 74 1.14 -15.65 -8.07
N ASN A 75 0.81 -14.85 -9.08
CA ASN A 75 -0.57 -14.55 -9.42
C ASN A 75 -1.30 -15.78 -9.99
N LYS A 76 -2.59 -15.63 -10.32
CA LYS A 76 -3.41 -16.71 -10.89
C LYS A 76 -2.89 -17.25 -12.21
N ASP A 77 -2.11 -16.45 -12.92
CA ASP A 77 -1.51 -16.77 -14.22
C ASP A 77 -0.10 -17.40 -14.07
N GLY A 78 0.39 -17.57 -12.83
CA GLY A 78 1.68 -18.20 -12.53
C GLY A 78 2.89 -17.26 -12.56
N GLU A 79 2.68 -15.95 -12.68
CA GLU A 79 3.72 -14.93 -12.71
C GLU A 79 4.07 -14.44 -11.30
N LEU A 80 5.34 -14.11 -11.05
CA LEU A 80 5.80 -13.57 -9.77
C LEU A 80 5.11 -12.25 -9.43
N TYR A 81 4.49 -12.17 -8.24
CA TYR A 81 3.61 -11.05 -7.87
C TYR A 81 4.37 -9.87 -7.24
N LEU A 82 4.45 -8.77 -7.98
CA LEU A 82 4.90 -7.46 -7.51
C LEU A 82 3.84 -6.37 -7.79
N GLU A 83 3.82 -5.37 -6.92
CA GLU A 83 2.96 -4.18 -7.02
C GLU A 83 3.79 -2.97 -7.45
N THR A 84 3.28 -2.17 -8.38
CA THR A 84 3.95 -0.95 -8.81
C THR A 84 3.70 0.20 -7.85
N HIS A 85 4.77 0.91 -7.52
CA HIS A 85 4.76 2.05 -6.62
C HIS A 85 5.40 3.26 -7.30
N HIS A 86 4.71 4.40 -7.26
CA HIS A 86 5.29 5.70 -7.59
C HIS A 86 6.06 6.21 -6.38
N VAL A 87 7.38 6.39 -6.50
CA VAL A 87 8.25 6.78 -5.37
C VAL A 87 7.85 8.16 -4.84
N GLU A 88 7.61 9.11 -5.73
CA GLU A 88 6.81 10.30 -5.47
C GLU A 88 5.36 10.00 -5.84
N TRP A 89 4.46 10.07 -4.84
CA TRP A 89 3.07 9.68 -5.04
C TRP A 89 2.36 10.63 -6.00
N LEU A 90 1.53 10.08 -6.89
CA LEU A 90 0.68 10.87 -7.80
C LEU A 90 -0.19 11.89 -7.05
N SER A 91 -0.72 11.53 -5.87
CA SER A 91 -1.51 12.44 -5.03
C SER A 91 -0.69 13.59 -4.42
N LYS A 92 0.64 13.49 -4.41
CA LYS A 92 1.57 14.53 -3.97
C LYS A 92 2.24 15.25 -5.16
N GLY A 93 1.79 15.00 -6.39
CA GLY A 93 2.32 15.65 -7.60
C GLY A 93 3.38 14.86 -8.36
N GLY A 94 3.68 13.62 -7.97
CA GLY A 94 4.60 12.75 -8.70
C GLY A 94 4.10 12.37 -10.09
N THR A 95 5.04 12.04 -10.98
CA THR A 95 4.76 11.71 -12.37
C THR A 95 4.55 10.22 -12.58
N ASP A 96 3.75 9.86 -13.59
CA ASP A 96 3.55 8.47 -14.01
C ASP A 96 4.57 8.07 -15.08
N THR A 97 5.82 7.95 -14.67
CA THR A 97 6.98 7.76 -15.53
C THR A 97 7.88 6.61 -15.04
N LEU A 98 8.74 6.11 -15.92
CA LEU A 98 9.63 4.95 -15.62
C LEU A 98 10.65 5.23 -14.51
N ASP A 99 11.11 6.47 -14.42
CA ASP A 99 12.07 6.99 -13.43
C ASP A 99 11.43 7.29 -12.06
N ASN A 100 10.10 7.32 -11.98
CA ASN A 100 9.37 7.46 -10.73
C ASN A 100 8.63 6.18 -10.31
N THR A 101 8.63 5.13 -11.13
CA THR A 101 7.87 3.90 -10.87
C THR A 101 8.77 2.71 -10.60
N VAL A 102 8.54 1.98 -9.51
CA VAL A 102 9.27 0.77 -9.11
C VAL A 102 8.31 -0.39 -8.84
N ALA A 103 8.81 -1.63 -8.85
CA ALA A 103 8.04 -2.82 -8.49
C ALA A 103 8.48 -3.38 -7.12
N LEU A 104 7.51 -3.50 -6.21
CA LEU A 104 7.72 -3.87 -4.82
C LEU A 104 6.91 -5.11 -4.44
N CYS A 105 7.40 -5.91 -3.49
CA CYS A 105 6.55 -6.93 -2.88
C CYS A 105 5.45 -6.27 -2.03
N PRO A 106 4.32 -6.95 -1.75
CA PRO A 106 3.19 -6.37 -1.00
C PRO A 106 3.59 -5.79 0.36
N ASN A 107 4.54 -6.43 1.06
CA ASN A 107 5.04 -5.95 2.34
C ASN A 107 5.79 -4.62 2.22
N CYS A 108 6.69 -4.51 1.25
CA CYS A 108 7.46 -3.28 1.00
C CYS A 108 6.56 -2.17 0.44
N HIS A 109 5.62 -2.50 -0.44
CA HIS A 109 4.66 -1.53 -0.94
C HIS A 109 3.83 -0.93 0.20
N ARG A 110 3.32 -1.77 1.12
CA ARG A 110 2.61 -1.27 2.30
C ARG A 110 3.52 -0.48 3.23
N LYS A 111 4.77 -0.90 3.43
CA LYS A 111 5.77 -0.17 4.22
C LYS A 111 5.92 1.27 3.70
N MET A 112 6.03 1.46 2.37
CA MET A 112 6.12 2.79 1.76
C MET A 112 4.91 3.67 2.08
N HIS A 113 3.70 3.10 2.04
CA HIS A 113 2.48 3.84 2.36
C HIS A 113 2.29 4.16 3.86
N VAL A 114 2.83 3.32 4.74
CA VAL A 114 2.65 3.45 6.20
C VAL A 114 3.75 4.29 6.83
N LEU A 115 5.00 4.11 6.41
CA LEU A 115 6.16 4.74 7.04
C LEU A 115 6.73 5.93 6.25
N ASP A 116 6.63 5.94 4.92
CA ASP A 116 7.12 7.03 4.04
C ASP A 116 8.56 7.49 4.36
N LEU A 117 9.46 6.53 4.67
CA LEU A 117 10.84 6.82 5.10
C LEU A 117 11.68 7.40 3.96
N GLU A 118 12.48 8.43 4.27
CA GLU A 118 13.36 9.09 3.28
C GLU A 118 14.47 8.17 2.78
N GLU A 119 14.98 7.26 3.62
CA GLU A 119 16.02 6.31 3.22
C GLU A 119 15.49 5.34 2.15
N ASP A 120 14.27 4.81 2.35
CA ASP A 120 13.62 3.91 1.39
C ASP A 120 13.34 4.65 0.07
N LYS A 121 12.84 5.88 0.12
CA LYS A 121 12.60 6.71 -1.07
C LYS A 121 13.88 6.98 -1.84
N SER A 122 14.95 7.35 -1.14
CA SER A 122 16.25 7.62 -1.76
C SER A 122 16.80 6.39 -2.47
N LYS A 123 16.72 5.22 -1.83
CA LYS A 123 17.09 3.95 -2.47
C LYS A 123 16.26 3.67 -3.73
N LEU A 124 14.95 3.84 -3.66
CA LEU A 124 14.06 3.57 -4.81
C LEU A 124 14.24 4.57 -5.95
N LYS A 125 14.51 5.85 -5.66
CA LYS A 125 14.87 6.85 -6.69
C LYS A 125 16.12 6.43 -7.45
N LEU A 126 17.16 5.96 -6.74
CA LEU A 126 18.36 5.44 -7.38
C LEU A 126 18.02 4.25 -8.29
N VAL A 127 17.28 3.26 -7.78
CA VAL A 127 16.90 2.08 -8.57
C VAL A 127 16.06 2.45 -9.80
N ALA A 128 15.17 3.44 -9.69
CA ALA A 128 14.33 3.85 -10.80
C ALA A 128 15.08 4.67 -11.87
N ALA A 129 16.12 5.42 -11.47
CA ALA A 129 16.91 6.28 -12.34
C ALA A 129 17.91 5.54 -13.25
N PHE A 130 18.30 4.30 -12.91
CA PHE A 130 19.16 3.46 -13.75
C PHE A 130 18.36 2.75 -14.85
N LEU A 131 17.79 3.53 -15.77
CA LEU A 131 17.27 3.05 -17.06
C LEU A 131 18.39 2.82 -18.07
#